data_AF-A0A2D8YC92-F1
#
_entry.id   AF-A0A2D8YC92-F1
#
_cell.length_a   1.000
_cell.length_b   1.000
_cell.length_c   1.000
_cell.angle_alpha   90.00
_cell.angle_beta   90.00
_cell.angle_gamma   90.00
#
_symmetry.space_group_name_H-M   'P 1'
#
loop_
_entity.id
_entity.type
_entity.pdbx_description
1 polymer ?
#
loop_
_entity_poly.entity_id
_entity_poly.type
_entity_poly.pdbx_seq_one_letter_code
_entity_poly.pdbx_strand_id
1 'polypeptide(L)'
;MALLAVAGACSPAGETPESPPTPPAQEQGAEAMPASPASQPADEAAEDVSCRSELGEEAAAELVDQCIQMSPATHPPCNAQNSCQMIRDEIARGCNFGDGAGNPDFCAQYEE
;
A
#
# COMPACT_ATOMS: atom_id res chain seq x y z
N MET A 1 38.13 -18.47 35.90
CA MET A 1 37.53 -17.46 36.79
C MET A 1 37.08 -16.30 35.90
N ALA A 2 35.82 -15.88 35.82
CA ALA A 2 34.57 -16.29 36.42
C ALA A 2 33.44 -15.92 35.44
N LEU A 3 32.44 -16.79 35.31
CA LEU A 3 31.14 -16.53 34.68
C LEU A 3 30.31 -15.57 35.53
N LEU A 4 29.36 -14.85 34.91
CA LEU A 4 27.97 -14.76 35.39
C LEU A 4 27.07 -14.01 34.38
N ALA A 5 26.20 -14.79 33.72
CA ALA A 5 24.98 -14.35 33.08
C ALA A 5 23.86 -14.31 34.13
N VAL A 6 22.96 -13.32 34.05
CA VAL A 6 21.69 -13.34 34.79
C VAL A 6 20.55 -13.14 33.80
N ALA A 7 19.84 -14.23 33.54
CA ALA A 7 18.51 -14.25 32.96
C ALA A 7 17.50 -13.98 34.10
N GLY A 8 16.70 -12.92 33.96
CA GLY A 8 15.57 -12.63 34.84
C GLY A 8 14.27 -12.92 34.11
N ALA A 9 13.74 -14.14 34.27
CA ALA A 9 12.36 -14.47 33.99
C ALA A 9 11.58 -14.44 35.31
N CYS A 10 10.50 -13.67 35.39
CA CYS A 10 9.46 -13.86 36.39
C CYS A 10 8.10 -13.65 35.73
N SER A 11 7.27 -14.68 35.85
CA SER A 11 5.95 -14.88 35.24
C SER A 11 4.81 -14.21 36.05
N PRO A 12 3.58 -14.16 35.50
CA PRO A 12 2.52 -13.24 35.92
C PRO A 12 1.65 -13.72 37.09
N ALA A 13 1.10 -12.78 37.84
CA ALA A 13 -0.02 -12.97 38.77
C ALA A 13 -1.29 -12.38 38.14
N GLY A 14 -2.38 -13.17 38.16
CA GLY A 14 -3.68 -12.80 37.60
C GLY A 14 -4.60 -12.09 38.59
N GLU A 15 -5.91 -12.21 38.29
CA GLU A 15 -7.12 -11.70 38.97
C GLU A 15 -7.60 -10.33 38.42
N THR A 16 -8.85 -10.00 38.05
CA THR A 16 -10.21 -10.60 37.90
C THR A 16 -11.07 -9.51 37.19
N PRO A 17 -12.16 -9.79 36.44
CA PRO A 17 -12.86 -8.77 35.63
C PRO A 17 -13.84 -7.91 36.45
N GLU A 18 -13.89 -6.59 36.17
CA GLU A 18 -14.93 -5.69 36.67
C GLU A 18 -15.10 -4.48 35.71
N SER A 19 -16.26 -4.36 35.05
CA SER A 19 -16.73 -3.12 34.40
C SER A 19 -17.33 -2.19 35.45
N PRO A 20 -17.16 -0.85 35.38
CA PRO A 20 -18.22 0.04 34.83
C PRO A 20 -17.67 1.43 34.37
N PRO A 21 -18.48 2.49 34.17
CA PRO A 21 -19.76 2.66 33.46
C PRO A 21 -19.63 3.57 32.22
N THR A 22 -20.67 3.59 31.38
CA THR A 22 -20.86 4.50 30.23
C THR A 22 -20.95 5.97 30.66
N PRO A 23 -20.15 6.90 30.08
CA PRO A 23 -20.43 8.33 30.13
C PRO A 23 -21.40 8.77 29.01
N PRO A 24 -22.20 9.85 29.24
CA PRO A 24 -23.33 10.21 28.40
C PRO A 24 -22.93 10.90 27.09
N ALA A 25 -23.91 10.90 26.17
CA ALA A 25 -23.95 11.65 24.93
C ALA A 25 -23.51 13.11 25.11
N GLN A 26 -22.58 13.54 24.26
CA GLN A 26 -22.32 14.95 23.98
C GLN A 26 -23.03 15.24 22.65
N GLU A 27 -24.19 15.87 22.76
CA GLU A 27 -24.96 16.39 21.64
C GLU A 27 -24.59 17.87 21.45
N GLN A 28 -24.36 18.23 20.18
CA GLN A 28 -24.51 19.57 19.59
C GLN A 28 -23.40 20.61 19.75
N GLY A 29 -22.59 20.71 18.69
CA GLY A 29 -22.09 21.98 18.18
C GLY A 29 -22.55 22.14 16.74
N ALA A 30 -23.69 22.80 16.53
CA ALA A 30 -24.12 23.27 15.21
C ALA A 30 -23.63 24.71 15.04
N GLU A 31 -22.59 24.90 14.24
CA GLU A 31 -22.24 26.21 13.71
C GLU A 31 -22.17 26.09 12.19
N ALA A 32 -23.12 26.73 11.53
CA ALA A 32 -23.31 26.66 10.09
C ALA A 32 -22.34 27.61 9.37
N MET A 33 -21.52 27.07 8.46
CA MET A 33 -20.89 27.84 7.39
C MET A 33 -21.32 27.24 6.04
N PRO A 34 -21.90 28.04 5.12
CA PRO A 34 -22.25 27.57 3.79
C PRO A 34 -21.09 27.84 2.82
N ALA A 35 -20.60 26.78 2.16
CA ALA A 35 -20.19 26.79 0.76
C ALA A 35 -19.87 25.36 0.33
N SER A 36 -20.62 24.87 -0.66
CA SER A 36 -20.46 23.57 -1.31
C SER A 36 -19.01 23.26 -1.63
N PRO A 37 -18.48 22.06 -1.31
CA PRO A 37 -17.60 21.43 -2.27
C PRO A 37 -18.49 21.06 -3.45
N ALA A 38 -18.16 21.58 -4.63
CA ALA A 38 -18.61 20.98 -5.87
C ALA A 38 -18.45 19.46 -5.71
N SER A 39 -19.53 18.72 -5.95
CA SER A 39 -19.41 17.31 -6.30
C SER A 39 -18.50 17.32 -7.53
N GLN A 40 -17.21 17.14 -7.29
CA GLN A 40 -16.31 16.68 -8.33
C GLN A 40 -17.06 15.49 -8.92
N PRO A 41 -17.25 15.40 -10.25
CA PRO A 41 -17.63 14.11 -10.79
C PRO A 41 -16.63 13.14 -10.17
N ALA A 42 -17.14 12.16 -9.43
CA ALA A 42 -16.35 10.97 -9.19
C ALA A 42 -16.00 10.57 -10.61
N ASP A 43 -14.75 10.82 -11.02
CA ASP A 43 -14.18 10.22 -12.22
C ASP A 43 -14.70 8.81 -12.17
N GLU A 44 -15.63 8.52 -13.10
CA GLU A 44 -16.42 7.31 -13.11
C GLU A 44 -15.42 6.22 -12.76
N ALA A 45 -15.59 5.58 -11.60
CA ALA A 45 -14.66 4.57 -11.15
C ALA A 45 -14.78 3.45 -12.17
N ALA A 46 -14.04 3.60 -13.28
CA ALA A 46 -13.85 2.61 -14.28
C ALA A 46 -13.35 1.45 -13.44
N GLU A 47 -14.18 0.44 -13.28
CA GLU A 47 -13.79 -0.74 -12.55
C GLU A 47 -12.57 -1.26 -13.28
N ASP A 48 -11.41 -0.97 -12.71
CA ASP A 48 -10.14 -1.04 -13.42
C ASP A 48 -9.94 -2.54 -13.67
N VAL A 49 -10.01 -2.94 -14.94
CA VAL A 49 -9.92 -4.34 -15.32
C VAL A 49 -8.57 -4.84 -14.82
N SER A 50 -8.58 -5.91 -14.01
CA SER A 50 -7.35 -6.48 -13.49
C SER A 50 -6.41 -6.84 -14.63
N CYS A 51 -5.10 -6.64 -14.45
CA CYS A 51 -4.13 -6.88 -15.50
C CYS A 51 -4.13 -8.35 -15.98
N ARG A 52 -4.40 -9.29 -15.08
CA ARG A 52 -4.62 -10.70 -15.42
C ARG A 52 -5.79 -10.92 -16.39
N SER A 53 -6.87 -10.16 -16.25
CA SER A 53 -8.03 -10.25 -17.14
C SER A 53 -7.79 -9.55 -18.47
N GLU A 54 -6.96 -8.51 -18.50
CA GLU A 54 -6.61 -7.76 -19.72
C GLU A 54 -5.59 -8.52 -20.60
N LEU A 55 -4.49 -9.00 -20.03
CA LEU A 55 -3.37 -9.60 -20.78
C LEU A 55 -3.32 -11.12 -20.69
N GLY A 56 -4.04 -11.73 -19.75
CA GLY A 56 -3.87 -13.14 -19.37
C GLY A 56 -2.83 -13.34 -18.27
N GLU A 57 -2.79 -14.55 -17.72
CA GLU A 57 -1.98 -14.88 -16.52
C GLU A 57 -0.47 -14.73 -16.74
N GLU A 58 0.06 -15.28 -17.84
CA GLU A 58 1.49 -15.28 -18.13
C GLU A 58 2.04 -13.87 -18.34
N ALA A 59 1.41 -13.08 -19.22
CA ALA A 59 1.83 -11.72 -19.51
C ALA A 59 1.66 -10.77 -18.30
N ALA A 60 0.60 -10.94 -17.51
CA ALA A 60 0.42 -10.16 -16.29
C ALA A 60 1.45 -10.52 -15.21
N ALA A 61 1.84 -11.79 -15.10
CA ALA A 61 2.89 -12.22 -14.18
C ALA A 61 4.26 -11.62 -14.56
N GLU A 62 4.61 -11.63 -15.86
CA GLU A 62 5.84 -10.99 -16.34
C GLU A 62 5.88 -9.50 -15.99
N LEU A 63 4.76 -8.79 -16.19
CA LEU A 63 4.65 -7.38 -15.85
C LEU A 63 4.78 -7.14 -14.33
N VAL A 64 4.21 -8.02 -13.50
CA VAL A 64 4.36 -7.96 -12.04
C VAL A 64 5.81 -8.18 -11.63
N ASP A 65 6.53 -9.12 -12.25
CA ASP A 65 7.94 -9.38 -11.95
C ASP A 65 8.82 -8.17 -12.29
N GLN A 66 8.57 -7.52 -13.45
CA GLN A 66 9.23 -6.26 -13.81
C GLN A 66 8.95 -5.15 -12.79
N CYS A 67 7.69 -5.02 -12.36
CA CYS A 67 7.28 -4.05 -11.35
C CYS A 67 7.99 -4.26 -10.01
N ILE A 68 8.08 -5.52 -9.54
CA ILE A 68 8.77 -5.85 -8.29
C ILE A 68 10.27 -5.54 -8.41
N GLN A 69 10.88 -5.83 -9.55
CA GLN A 69 12.30 -5.55 -9.79
C GLN A 69 12.62 -4.05 -9.70
N MET A 70 11.70 -3.20 -10.13
CA MET A 70 11.89 -1.75 -10.15
C MET A 70 11.40 -1.02 -8.90
N SER A 71 10.63 -1.67 -8.02
CA SER A 71 10.06 -0.96 -6.88
C SER A 71 10.99 -0.96 -5.66
N PRO A 72 11.38 0.23 -5.15
CA PRO A 72 12.15 0.33 -3.91
C PRO A 72 11.28 0.11 -2.65
N ALA A 73 9.96 -0.01 -2.80
CA ALA A 73 9.03 -0.13 -1.68
C ALA A 73 9.01 -1.56 -1.12
N THR A 74 8.74 -1.69 0.19
CA THR A 74 8.60 -3.00 0.83
C THR A 74 7.27 -3.69 0.51
N HIS A 75 6.27 -2.91 0.06
CA HIS A 75 4.93 -3.38 -0.32
C HIS A 75 4.41 -2.55 -1.52
N PRO A 76 4.97 -2.76 -2.72
CA PRO A 76 4.53 -2.01 -3.89
C PRO A 76 3.17 -2.50 -4.41
N PRO A 77 2.47 -1.70 -5.22
CA PRO A 77 1.21 -2.10 -5.86
C PRO A 77 1.42 -3.08 -7.05
N CYS A 78 2.46 -3.90 -7.02
CA CYS A 78 2.76 -4.89 -8.06
C CYS A 78 1.93 -6.16 -7.84
N ASN A 79 0.72 -6.19 -8.39
CA ASN A 79 -0.17 -7.33 -8.28
C ASN A 79 -1.03 -7.43 -9.54
N ALA A 80 -1.15 -8.62 -10.14
CA ALA A 80 -1.92 -8.85 -11.37
C ALA A 80 -3.43 -8.61 -11.21
N GLN A 81 -3.92 -8.46 -9.97
CA GLN A 81 -5.29 -8.03 -9.65
C GLN A 81 -5.50 -6.52 -9.80
N ASN A 82 -4.42 -5.73 -9.77
CA ASN A 82 -4.45 -4.30 -10.09
C ASN A 82 -4.48 -4.12 -11.62
N SER A 83 -4.80 -2.92 -12.10
CA SER A 83 -4.83 -2.63 -13.53
C SER A 83 -3.44 -2.65 -14.17
N CYS A 84 -3.37 -3.01 -15.45
CA CYS A 84 -2.09 -3.01 -16.15
C CYS A 84 -1.48 -1.61 -16.23
N GLN A 85 -2.31 -0.56 -16.33
CA GLN A 85 -1.85 0.83 -16.31
C GLN A 85 -1.11 1.13 -15.00
N MET A 86 -1.71 0.83 -13.85
CA MET A 86 -1.08 1.08 -12.55
C MET A 86 0.27 0.36 -12.41
N ILE A 87 0.36 -0.90 -12.85
CA ILE A 87 1.60 -1.67 -12.80
C ILE A 87 2.65 -1.05 -13.74
N ARG A 88 2.26 -0.63 -14.95
CA ARG A 88 3.16 0.05 -15.91
C ARG A 88 3.67 1.39 -15.38
N ASP A 89 2.82 2.17 -14.73
CA ASP A 89 3.19 3.45 -14.14
C ASP A 89 4.21 3.27 -12.99
N GLU A 90 4.09 2.19 -12.20
CA GLU A 90 5.07 1.82 -11.19
C GLU A 90 6.42 1.44 -11.82
N ILE A 91 6.40 0.62 -12.88
CA ILE A 91 7.60 0.25 -13.63
C ILE A 91 8.26 1.51 -14.20
N ALA A 92 7.50 2.37 -14.87
CA ALA A 92 8.01 3.60 -15.45
C ALA A 92 8.65 4.50 -14.39
N ARG A 93 8.00 4.65 -13.23
CA ARG A 93 8.56 5.45 -12.13
C ARG A 93 9.88 4.88 -11.62
N GLY A 94 9.98 3.56 -11.47
CA GLY A 94 11.22 2.91 -11.06
C GLY A 94 12.32 2.98 -12.13
N CYS A 95 11.98 2.80 -13.41
CA CYS A 95 12.92 2.96 -14.53
C CYS A 95 13.47 4.39 -14.62
N ASN A 96 12.65 5.38 -14.30
CA ASN A 96 13.07 6.78 -14.29
C ASN A 96 13.65 7.23 -12.93
N PHE A 97 13.93 6.31 -12.01
CA PHE A 97 14.55 6.62 -10.73
C PHE A 97 16.08 6.63 -10.82
N GLY A 98 16.71 7.77 -10.51
CA GLY A 98 18.17 7.92 -10.53
C GLY A 98 18.72 8.38 -11.88
N ASP A 99 19.91 7.92 -12.25
CA ASP A 99 20.60 8.26 -13.51
C ASP A 99 20.42 7.21 -14.62
N GLY A 100 19.58 6.20 -14.38
CA GLY A 100 19.31 5.08 -15.29
C GLY A 100 20.46 4.07 -15.41
N ALA A 101 21.59 4.29 -14.73
CA ALA A 101 22.72 3.39 -14.81
C ALA A 101 22.41 2.07 -14.08
N GLY A 102 22.41 0.97 -14.84
CA GLY A 102 22.11 -0.36 -14.32
C GLY A 102 20.62 -0.73 -14.34
N ASN A 103 19.78 0.06 -15.02
CA ASN A 103 18.42 -0.35 -15.31
C ASN A 103 18.38 -1.61 -16.18
N PRO A 104 17.38 -2.49 -15.99
CA PRO A 104 17.12 -3.62 -16.87
C PRO A 104 16.78 -3.19 -18.31
N ASP A 105 17.01 -4.07 -19.29
CA ASP A 105 16.76 -3.77 -20.71
C ASP A 105 15.31 -3.37 -21.01
N PHE A 106 14.33 -3.92 -20.28
CA PHE A 106 12.92 -3.57 -20.47
C PHE A 106 12.64 -2.09 -20.13
N CYS A 107 13.49 -1.41 -19.37
CA CYS A 107 13.29 0.00 -19.08
C CYS A 107 13.33 0.89 -20.33
N ALA A 108 13.96 0.43 -21.42
CA ALA A 108 13.99 1.17 -22.69
C ALA A 108 12.60 1.45 -23.29
N GLN A 109 11.56 0.70 -22.88
CA GLN A 109 10.18 0.93 -23.33
C GLN A 109 9.42 1.96 -22.47
N TYR A 110 10.04 2.46 -21.40
CA TYR A 110 9.47 3.41 -20.44
C TYR A 110 10.25 4.74 -20.38
N GLU A 111 11.19 4.95 -21.30
CA GLU A 111 11.91 6.21 -21.49
C GLU A 111 11.06 7.10 -22.42
N GLU A 112 10.36 8.09 -21.85
CA GLU A 112 9.62 9.12 -22.61
C GLU A 112 10.44 10.41 -22.81
#